data_AF-A0A1D6LCG9-F1
#
_entry.id   AF-A0A1D6LCG9-F1
#
_cell.length_a   1.000
_cell.length_b   1.000
_cell.length_c   1.000
_cell.angle_alpha   90.00
_cell.angle_beta   90.00
_cell.angle_gamma   90.00
#
_symmetry.space_group_name_H-M   'P 1'
#
loop_
_entity.id
_entity.type
_entity.pdbx_description
1 polymer ?
#
loop_
_entity_poly.entity_id
_entity_poly.type
_entity_poly.pdbx_seq_one_letter_code
_entity_poly.pdbx_strand_id
1 'polypeptide(L)'
;MLLDKANLAGYQIGKTKVFLRAGQMAELDALRTEVLGLSAKKIQSKLRSFLARKKYIELQQCATQIQAICRGTTARRRYENLRRDVASLKMQTCYRMHYARKNYVEICSASTNIQSGLRGMGARIKLRLKRQTKAAVIIQSRCRCYLVRSRYVRLVKATITAQCGWRRRVARKELRNLKMAAKETGALQAAKSKLEKEVEELTWRLQLEKRIRADLEEAKSQENKKLQLQLQELQLQLKDTKDLLKREHEAAKEASEKAAAVPEILADTAQVNELTAENEKLKSLVASFEEKLQNAEQKFEETEKAREELVKKATDAESKINELKNTMQSLQEKLTSTEAENHVLRQQSMKARPDNMPLLNMHRKSNLANGSLHSDEQTPHGTPMEFGRRSIIERHNESVDALINCVVENVGFSEGKPVAAITIYKCLLHWRIFETDKTNVFDRLIQIFGSAMQKQDNNADLAYWLSNSSSLLIILQKSLKPPGSSVTTPMKRPQTQTSFLGRMGFRASSITVDMDLVRQVEAKYPALLFKQQLTAFVEGLYGMIRDNVKKEISSVISLVIQAPRNAKAGLITDQGSYWQTIVKHLNDLLEILQENCFLLGRSLHRFSHSSMLNS
;
A
#
# COMPACT_ATOMS: atom_id res chain seq x y z
N MET A 1 55.02 -28.61 126.14
CA MET A 1 53.80 -28.86 126.94
C MET A 1 52.70 -27.87 126.58
N LEU A 2 51.53 -27.96 127.23
CA LEU A 2 50.42 -27.01 127.05
C LEU A 2 50.74 -25.64 127.69
N LEU A 3 51.43 -25.64 128.83
CA LEU A 3 51.84 -24.44 129.56
C LEU A 3 52.81 -23.56 128.75
N ASP A 4 53.78 -24.16 128.05
CA ASP A 4 54.68 -23.43 127.13
C ASP A 4 53.89 -22.75 126.00
N LYS A 5 52.87 -23.43 125.44
CA LYS A 5 51.99 -22.86 124.40
C LYS A 5 51.06 -21.76 124.93
N ALA A 6 50.96 -21.62 126.24
CA ALA A 6 50.24 -20.55 126.93
C ALA A 6 51.19 -19.45 127.47
N ASN A 7 52.50 -19.53 127.20
CA ASN A 7 53.54 -18.61 127.70
C ASN A 7 53.55 -18.41 129.24
N LEU A 8 53.10 -19.41 130.01
CA LEU A 8 53.04 -19.33 131.47
C LEU A 8 54.44 -19.50 132.09
N ALA A 9 54.93 -18.46 132.76
CA ALA A 9 56.21 -18.48 133.47
C ALA A 9 56.05 -18.93 134.94
N GLY A 10 57.08 -19.59 135.48
CA GLY A 10 57.21 -19.83 136.93
C GLY A 10 56.29 -20.87 137.56
N TYR A 11 55.74 -21.79 136.76
CA TYR A 11 55.13 -23.04 137.23
C TYR A 11 56.20 -24.08 137.63
N GLN A 12 55.81 -25.14 138.35
CA GLN A 12 56.69 -26.28 138.65
C GLN A 12 55.99 -27.62 138.39
N ILE A 13 56.74 -28.61 137.91
CA ILE A 13 56.24 -29.98 137.65
C ILE A 13 56.84 -30.93 138.69
N GLY A 14 55.99 -31.46 139.57
CA GLY A 14 56.33 -32.55 140.47
C GLY A 14 56.01 -33.92 139.87
N LYS A 15 56.42 -35.00 140.55
CA LYS A 15 56.24 -36.39 140.07
C LYS A 15 54.78 -36.78 139.77
N THR A 16 53.80 -36.12 140.38
CA THR A 16 52.36 -36.46 140.28
C THR A 16 51.43 -35.25 140.15
N LYS A 17 51.94 -34.00 140.25
CA LYS A 17 51.15 -32.76 140.23
C LYS A 17 51.94 -31.61 139.59
N VAL A 18 51.22 -30.66 139.00
CA VAL A 18 51.78 -29.37 138.56
C VAL A 18 51.37 -28.31 139.56
N PHE A 19 52.31 -27.44 139.94
CA PHE A 19 52.11 -26.32 140.84
C PHE A 19 52.09 -25.01 140.04
N LEU A 20 51.08 -24.19 140.30
CA LEU A 20 50.82 -22.91 139.62
C LEU A 20 50.74 -21.80 140.66
N ARG A 21 51.06 -20.57 140.25
CA ARG A 21 50.89 -19.37 141.08
C ARG A 21 49.42 -18.93 141.09
N ALA A 22 49.03 -18.12 142.07
CA ALA A 22 47.72 -17.49 142.09
C ALA A 22 47.48 -16.69 140.79
N GLY A 23 46.24 -16.71 140.28
CA GLY A 23 45.86 -16.11 138.99
C GLY A 23 46.09 -17.01 137.77
N GLN A 24 47.13 -17.84 137.73
CA GLN A 24 47.51 -18.59 136.52
C GLN A 24 46.46 -19.61 136.03
N MET A 25 45.60 -20.13 136.92
CA MET A 25 44.44 -20.93 136.51
C MET A 25 43.38 -20.11 135.76
N ALA A 26 43.17 -18.85 136.16
CA ALA A 26 42.23 -17.95 135.47
C ALA A 26 42.78 -17.50 134.11
N GLU A 27 44.10 -17.32 133.99
CA GLU A 27 44.79 -17.09 132.70
C GLU A 27 44.60 -18.29 131.75
N LEU A 28 44.73 -19.52 132.26
CA LEU A 28 44.49 -20.75 131.49
C LEU A 28 43.04 -20.88 131.01
N ASP A 29 42.05 -20.63 131.88
CA ASP A 29 40.64 -20.67 131.47
C ASP A 29 40.26 -19.50 130.56
N ALA A 30 40.85 -18.31 130.72
CA ALA A 30 40.69 -17.21 129.77
C ALA A 30 41.21 -17.60 128.37
N LEU A 31 42.44 -18.11 128.27
CA LEU A 31 43.02 -18.59 127.01
C LEU A 31 42.18 -19.73 126.39
N ARG A 32 41.64 -20.63 127.22
CA ARG A 32 40.71 -21.69 126.79
C ARG A 32 39.44 -21.10 126.16
N THR A 33 38.83 -20.08 126.76
CA THR A 33 37.65 -19.41 126.16
C THR A 33 38.01 -18.67 124.87
N GLU A 34 39.19 -18.07 124.77
CA GLU A 34 39.66 -17.42 123.54
C GLU A 34 39.84 -18.45 122.40
N VAL A 35 40.54 -19.56 122.65
CA VAL A 35 40.76 -20.63 121.66
C VAL A 35 39.43 -21.23 121.17
N LEU A 36 38.45 -21.42 122.08
CA LEU A 36 37.10 -21.84 121.71
C LEU A 36 36.38 -20.77 120.86
N GLY A 37 36.47 -19.50 121.24
CA GLY A 37 35.90 -18.37 120.50
C GLY A 37 36.51 -18.18 119.10
N LEU A 38 37.83 -18.32 118.95
CA LEU A 38 38.54 -18.28 117.67
C LEU A 38 38.17 -19.48 116.78
N SER A 39 37.99 -20.65 117.38
CA SER A 39 37.53 -21.85 116.66
C SER A 39 36.09 -21.69 116.17
N ALA A 40 35.19 -21.19 117.01
CA ALA A 40 33.83 -20.84 116.63
C ALA A 40 33.79 -19.78 115.53
N LYS A 41 34.59 -18.71 115.62
CA LYS A 41 34.72 -17.68 114.57
C LYS A 41 35.16 -18.28 113.23
N LYS A 42 36.12 -19.22 113.20
CA LYS A 42 36.55 -19.92 111.98
C LYS A 42 35.40 -20.74 111.34
N ILE A 43 34.67 -21.51 112.15
CA ILE A 43 33.54 -22.33 111.69
C ILE A 43 32.39 -21.42 111.17
N GLN A 44 32.00 -20.41 111.94
CA GLN A 44 30.95 -19.45 111.56
C GLN A 44 31.31 -18.67 110.29
N SER A 45 32.57 -18.28 110.11
CA SER A 45 33.05 -17.62 108.89
C SER A 45 32.88 -18.51 107.66
N LYS A 46 33.34 -19.78 107.72
CA LYS A 46 33.16 -20.74 106.63
C LYS A 46 31.68 -21.03 106.34
N LEU A 47 30.83 -21.17 107.37
CA LEU A 47 29.40 -21.37 107.19
C LEU A 47 28.72 -20.15 106.53
N ARG A 48 29.05 -18.92 106.95
CA ARG A 48 28.55 -17.69 106.33
C ARG A 48 28.96 -17.57 104.87
N SER A 49 30.23 -17.84 104.54
CA SER A 49 30.69 -17.85 103.14
C SER A 49 30.03 -18.94 102.29
N PHE A 50 29.78 -20.13 102.85
CA PHE A 50 29.06 -21.22 102.17
C PHE A 50 27.61 -20.80 101.86
N LEU A 51 26.87 -20.28 102.86
CA LEU A 51 25.49 -19.83 102.69
C LEU A 51 25.38 -18.66 101.70
N ALA A 52 26.32 -17.71 101.72
CA ALA A 52 26.39 -16.61 100.76
C ALA A 52 26.66 -17.13 99.33
N ARG A 53 27.62 -18.07 99.16
CA ARG A 53 27.91 -18.68 97.86
C ARG A 53 26.72 -19.48 97.32
N LYS A 54 25.99 -20.21 98.18
CA LYS A 54 24.76 -20.93 97.79
C LYS A 54 23.71 -19.95 97.24
N LYS A 55 23.36 -18.90 98.00
CA LYS A 55 22.40 -17.87 97.58
C LYS A 55 22.82 -17.16 96.29
N TYR A 56 24.11 -16.89 96.10
CA TYR A 56 24.63 -16.29 94.88
C TYR A 56 24.43 -17.21 93.66
N ILE A 57 24.72 -18.51 93.78
CA ILE A 57 24.54 -19.47 92.69
C ILE A 57 23.05 -19.61 92.33
N GLU A 58 22.17 -19.68 93.34
CA GLU A 58 20.71 -19.72 93.14
C GLU A 58 20.23 -18.47 92.37
N LEU A 59 20.65 -17.27 92.79
CA LEU A 59 20.33 -16.01 92.11
C LEU A 59 20.87 -15.96 90.67
N GLN A 60 22.11 -16.43 90.46
CA GLN A 60 22.73 -16.48 89.13
C GLN A 60 21.98 -17.43 88.19
N GLN A 61 21.49 -18.58 88.69
CA GLN A 61 20.66 -19.51 87.92
C GLN A 61 19.32 -18.87 87.52
N CYS A 62 18.61 -18.24 88.47
CA CYS A 62 17.37 -17.52 88.19
C CYS A 62 17.57 -16.39 87.16
N ALA A 63 18.62 -15.58 87.32
CA ALA A 63 18.96 -14.51 86.37
C ALA A 63 19.26 -15.06 84.97
N THR A 64 19.96 -16.20 84.87
CA THR A 64 20.27 -16.85 83.59
C THR A 64 19.00 -17.38 82.90
N GLN A 65 18.07 -17.95 83.66
CA GLN A 65 16.77 -18.40 83.13
C GLN A 65 15.94 -17.21 82.59
N ILE A 66 15.84 -16.11 83.35
CA ILE A 66 15.14 -14.89 82.92
C ILE A 66 15.78 -14.33 81.64
N GLN A 67 17.11 -14.22 81.58
CA GLN A 67 17.83 -13.78 80.38
C GLN A 67 17.57 -14.68 79.17
N ALA A 68 17.52 -16.00 79.35
CA ALA A 68 17.18 -16.94 78.28
C ALA A 68 15.75 -16.74 77.77
N ILE A 69 14.78 -16.55 78.67
CA ILE A 69 13.39 -16.24 78.31
C ILE A 69 13.30 -14.92 77.53
N CYS A 70 13.92 -13.84 78.01
CA CYS A 70 13.92 -12.54 77.34
C CYS A 70 14.58 -12.57 75.95
N ARG A 71 15.69 -13.32 75.78
CA ARG A 71 16.31 -13.55 74.47
C ARG A 71 15.37 -14.33 73.55
N GLY A 72 14.72 -15.39 74.05
CA GLY A 72 13.80 -16.22 73.30
C GLY A 72 12.47 -15.54 72.91
N THR A 73 11.92 -14.65 73.75
CA THR A 73 10.74 -13.84 73.39
C THR A 73 11.09 -12.77 72.35
N THR A 74 12.26 -12.12 72.47
CA THR A 74 12.76 -11.15 71.48
C THR A 74 12.98 -11.80 70.11
N ALA A 75 13.61 -12.97 70.07
CA ALA A 75 13.81 -13.73 68.84
C ALA A 75 12.49 -14.14 68.17
N ARG A 76 11.52 -14.66 68.94
CA ARG A 76 10.19 -15.03 68.42
C ARG A 76 9.43 -13.83 67.86
N ARG A 77 9.39 -12.70 68.58
CA ARG A 77 8.76 -11.46 68.11
C ARG A 77 9.39 -10.94 66.81
N ARG A 78 10.73 -11.02 66.68
CA ARG A 78 11.45 -10.65 65.43
C ARG A 78 11.08 -11.56 64.26
N TYR A 79 10.98 -12.87 64.50
CA TYR A 79 10.57 -13.84 63.48
C TYR A 79 9.10 -13.65 63.04
N GLU A 80 8.18 -13.38 63.98
CA GLU A 80 6.78 -13.08 63.66
C GLU A 80 6.62 -11.80 62.84
N ASN A 81 7.41 -10.76 63.13
CA ASN A 81 7.45 -9.54 62.32
C ASN A 81 7.86 -9.89 60.89
N LEU A 82 9.02 -10.55 60.69
CA LEU A 82 9.49 -10.97 59.38
C LEU A 82 8.45 -11.83 58.63
N ARG A 83 7.73 -12.72 59.33
CA ARG A 83 6.67 -13.55 58.74
C ARG A 83 5.46 -12.72 58.30
N ARG A 84 5.09 -11.67 59.06
CA ARG A 84 4.04 -10.70 58.68
C ARG A 84 4.48 -9.82 57.51
N ASP A 85 5.74 -9.39 57.48
CA ASP A 85 6.30 -8.58 56.39
C ASP A 85 6.32 -9.36 55.07
N VAL A 86 6.78 -10.61 55.08
CA VAL A 86 6.76 -11.51 53.91
C VAL A 86 5.33 -11.80 53.44
N ALA A 87 4.37 -11.97 54.37
CA ALA A 87 2.97 -12.15 54.01
C ALA A 87 2.38 -10.88 53.35
N SER A 88 2.66 -9.71 53.91
CA SER A 88 2.26 -8.40 53.36
C SER A 88 2.83 -8.18 51.96
N LEU A 89 4.13 -8.42 51.76
CA LEU A 89 4.78 -8.33 50.45
C LEU A 89 4.18 -9.31 49.44
N LYS A 90 3.82 -10.53 49.85
CA LYS A 90 3.13 -11.51 48.99
C LYS A 90 1.74 -11.00 48.57
N MET A 91 0.94 -10.50 49.52
CA MET A 91 -0.38 -9.93 49.23
C MET A 91 -0.29 -8.73 48.30
N GLN A 92 0.60 -7.77 48.57
CA GLN A 92 0.83 -6.60 47.73
C GLN A 92 1.28 -6.97 46.31
N THR A 93 2.18 -7.97 46.18
CA THR A 93 2.68 -8.44 44.88
C THR A 93 1.57 -9.12 44.07
N CYS A 94 0.76 -9.98 44.71
CA CYS A 94 -0.39 -10.61 44.07
C CYS A 94 -1.45 -9.57 43.65
N TYR A 95 -1.74 -8.57 44.49
CA TYR A 95 -2.68 -7.49 44.18
C TYR A 95 -2.19 -6.65 42.99
N ARG A 96 -0.94 -6.14 43.02
CA ARG A 96 -0.36 -5.34 41.93
C ARG A 96 -0.36 -6.11 40.59
N MET A 97 -0.04 -7.40 40.63
CA MET A 97 -0.09 -8.27 39.45
C MET A 97 -1.52 -8.49 38.92
N HIS A 98 -2.49 -8.72 39.80
CA HIS A 98 -3.89 -8.87 39.42
C HIS A 98 -4.45 -7.56 38.82
N TYR A 99 -4.21 -6.42 39.46
CA TYR A 99 -4.66 -5.11 39.01
C TYR A 99 -4.09 -4.75 37.64
N ALA A 100 -2.77 -4.88 37.45
CA ALA A 100 -2.14 -4.63 36.15
C ALA A 100 -2.68 -5.57 35.05
N ARG A 101 -2.91 -6.85 35.37
CA ARG A 101 -3.50 -7.83 34.42
C ARG A 101 -4.96 -7.49 34.09
N LYS A 102 -5.76 -7.05 35.06
CA LYS A 102 -7.15 -6.63 34.85
C LYS A 102 -7.21 -5.48 33.85
N ASN A 103 -6.50 -4.38 34.15
CA ASN A 103 -6.51 -3.18 33.32
C ASN A 103 -6.01 -3.48 31.88
N TYR A 104 -4.98 -4.31 31.73
CA TYR A 104 -4.51 -4.77 30.42
C TYR A 104 -5.60 -5.53 29.64
N VAL A 105 -6.27 -6.51 30.28
CA VAL A 105 -7.34 -7.28 29.64
C VAL A 105 -8.54 -6.40 29.26
N GLU A 106 -8.89 -5.41 30.08
CA GLU A 106 -9.96 -4.44 29.78
C GLU A 106 -9.61 -3.57 28.56
N ILE A 107 -8.37 -3.07 28.47
CA ILE A 107 -7.87 -2.31 27.30
C ILE A 107 -7.84 -3.19 26.03
N CYS A 108 -7.33 -4.42 26.11
CA CYS A 108 -7.33 -5.35 24.97
C CYS A 108 -8.74 -5.71 24.51
N SER A 109 -9.69 -5.89 25.44
CA SER A 109 -11.10 -6.14 25.13
C SER A 109 -11.73 -4.94 24.42
N ALA A 110 -11.57 -3.72 24.96
CA ALA A 110 -12.06 -2.50 24.34
C ALA A 110 -11.47 -2.28 22.94
N SER A 111 -10.16 -2.46 22.77
CA SER A 111 -9.48 -2.38 21.47
C SER A 111 -10.03 -3.41 20.48
N THR A 112 -10.23 -4.66 20.90
CA THR A 112 -10.80 -5.73 20.06
C THR A 112 -12.23 -5.42 19.62
N ASN A 113 -13.06 -4.87 20.52
CA ASN A 113 -14.43 -4.46 20.23
C ASN A 113 -14.48 -3.29 19.24
N ILE A 114 -13.61 -2.28 19.40
CA ILE A 114 -13.48 -1.16 18.46
C ILE A 114 -12.99 -1.66 17.08
N GLN A 115 -11.93 -2.48 17.04
CA GLN A 115 -11.37 -3.01 15.79
C GLN A 115 -12.37 -3.88 15.03
N SER A 116 -13.09 -4.78 15.71
CA SER A 116 -14.12 -5.62 15.09
C SER A 116 -15.32 -4.79 14.61
N GLY A 117 -15.75 -3.78 15.38
CA GLY A 117 -16.75 -2.79 14.97
C GLY A 117 -16.36 -2.04 13.69
N LEU A 118 -15.13 -1.52 13.62
CA LEU A 118 -14.59 -0.82 12.44
C LEU A 118 -14.46 -1.74 11.21
N ARG A 119 -13.93 -2.97 11.38
CA ARG A 119 -13.86 -3.97 10.31
C ARG A 119 -15.25 -4.31 9.77
N GLY A 120 -16.23 -4.50 10.66
CA GLY A 120 -17.64 -4.71 10.31
C GLY A 120 -18.28 -3.50 9.60
N MET A 121 -17.95 -2.28 10.01
CA MET A 121 -18.40 -1.05 9.36
C MET A 121 -17.85 -0.94 7.93
N GLY A 122 -16.54 -1.13 7.75
CA GLY A 122 -15.90 -1.12 6.42
C GLY A 122 -16.48 -2.18 5.47
N ALA A 123 -16.73 -3.38 5.97
CA ALA A 123 -17.42 -4.44 5.20
C ALA A 123 -18.84 -4.03 4.78
N ARG A 124 -19.63 -3.44 5.69
CA ARG A 124 -20.99 -2.93 5.40
C ARG A 124 -20.99 -1.79 4.39
N ILE A 125 -20.04 -0.85 4.47
CA ILE A 125 -19.86 0.23 3.49
C ILE A 125 -19.52 -0.35 2.10
N LYS A 126 -18.55 -1.26 2.03
CA LYS A 126 -18.14 -1.93 0.78
C LYS A 126 -19.29 -2.74 0.14
N LEU A 127 -20.15 -3.35 0.95
CA LEU A 127 -21.36 -4.02 0.50
C LEU A 127 -22.44 -3.03 0.01
N ARG A 128 -22.66 -1.91 0.72
CA ARG A 128 -23.60 -0.85 0.31
C ARG A 128 -23.22 -0.29 -1.07
N LEU A 129 -21.94 0.05 -1.26
CA LEU A 129 -21.40 0.51 -2.54
C LEU A 129 -21.61 -0.53 -3.65
N LYS A 130 -21.28 -1.82 -3.42
CA LYS A 130 -21.54 -2.90 -4.39
C LYS A 130 -23.03 -3.07 -4.75
N ARG A 131 -23.95 -2.83 -3.80
CA ARG A 131 -25.40 -2.87 -4.08
C ARG A 131 -25.84 -1.65 -4.90
N GLN A 132 -25.35 -0.46 -4.57
CA GLN A 132 -25.64 0.77 -5.30
C GLN A 132 -25.10 0.74 -6.75
N THR A 133 -23.87 0.28 -6.97
CA THR A 133 -23.32 0.17 -8.34
C THR A 133 -24.06 -0.89 -9.16
N LYS A 134 -24.42 -2.05 -8.57
CA LYS A 134 -25.25 -3.04 -9.26
C LYS A 134 -26.63 -2.48 -9.65
N ALA A 135 -27.28 -1.72 -8.76
CA ALA A 135 -28.55 -1.06 -9.07
C ALA A 135 -28.40 -0.02 -10.19
N ALA A 136 -27.37 0.82 -10.14
CA ALA A 136 -27.07 1.80 -11.18
C ALA A 136 -26.84 1.15 -12.55
N VAL A 137 -26.07 0.05 -12.62
CA VAL A 137 -25.84 -0.71 -13.87
C VAL A 137 -27.15 -1.31 -14.42
N ILE A 138 -28.04 -1.80 -13.56
CA ILE A 138 -29.37 -2.29 -13.98
C ILE A 138 -30.21 -1.15 -14.57
N ILE A 139 -30.25 0.02 -13.93
CA ILE A 139 -31.00 1.20 -14.42
C ILE A 139 -30.42 1.69 -15.75
N GLN A 140 -29.09 1.84 -15.83
CA GLN A 140 -28.40 2.32 -17.03
C GLN A 140 -28.56 1.36 -18.22
N SER A 141 -28.45 0.04 -18.01
CA SER A 141 -28.64 -0.95 -19.07
C SER A 141 -30.09 -1.01 -19.56
N ARG A 142 -31.08 -0.93 -18.66
CA ARG A 142 -32.50 -0.83 -19.03
C ARG A 142 -32.79 0.47 -19.81
N CYS A 143 -32.23 1.61 -19.40
CA CYS A 143 -32.37 2.88 -20.11
C CYS A 143 -31.77 2.82 -21.53
N ARG A 144 -30.52 2.35 -21.68
CA ARG A 144 -29.87 2.15 -22.99
C ARG A 144 -30.68 1.23 -23.91
N CYS A 145 -31.18 0.11 -23.38
CA CYS A 145 -32.06 -0.81 -24.11
C CYS A 145 -33.36 -0.13 -24.57
N TYR A 146 -34.02 0.63 -23.68
CA TYR A 146 -35.24 1.37 -24.00
C TYR A 146 -35.02 2.41 -25.10
N LEU A 147 -33.93 3.19 -25.05
CA LEU A 147 -33.62 4.21 -26.06
C LEU A 147 -33.44 3.60 -27.46
N VAL A 148 -32.67 2.50 -27.57
CA VAL A 148 -32.47 1.78 -28.84
C VAL A 148 -33.79 1.18 -29.34
N ARG A 149 -34.55 0.49 -28.47
CA ARG A 149 -35.86 -0.09 -28.83
C ARG A 149 -36.87 0.98 -29.26
N SER A 150 -36.89 2.14 -28.60
CA SER A 150 -37.74 3.28 -28.94
C SER A 150 -37.37 3.89 -30.31
N ARG A 151 -36.08 4.01 -30.63
CA ARG A 151 -35.62 4.44 -31.97
C ARG A 151 -36.01 3.43 -33.04
N TYR A 152 -35.78 2.14 -32.80
CA TYR A 152 -36.14 1.05 -33.73
C TYR A 152 -37.65 0.99 -33.98
N VAL A 153 -38.49 0.98 -32.94
CA VAL A 153 -39.95 0.92 -33.10
C VAL A 153 -40.50 2.15 -33.82
N ARG A 154 -39.95 3.35 -33.59
CA ARG A 154 -40.32 4.55 -34.36
C ARG A 154 -39.90 4.43 -35.83
N LEU A 155 -38.70 3.95 -36.11
CA LEU A 155 -38.22 3.74 -37.48
C LEU A 155 -39.09 2.72 -38.23
N VAL A 156 -39.35 1.55 -37.64
CA VAL A 156 -40.22 0.52 -38.24
C VAL A 156 -41.63 1.05 -38.52
N LYS A 157 -42.23 1.80 -37.59
CA LYS A 157 -43.53 2.46 -37.83
C LYS A 157 -43.46 3.42 -39.02
N ALA A 158 -42.46 4.30 -39.07
CA ALA A 158 -42.29 5.25 -40.17
C ALA A 158 -42.07 4.55 -41.52
N THR A 159 -41.22 3.50 -41.57
CA THR A 159 -40.96 2.70 -42.76
C THR A 159 -42.22 1.98 -43.25
N ILE A 160 -43.00 1.37 -42.36
CA ILE A 160 -44.28 0.72 -42.73
C ILE A 160 -45.28 1.77 -43.26
N THR A 161 -45.42 2.93 -42.61
CA THR A 161 -46.29 4.01 -43.10
C THR A 161 -45.86 4.50 -44.48
N ALA A 162 -44.55 4.67 -44.72
CA ALA A 162 -44.01 5.05 -46.03
C ALA A 162 -44.24 3.96 -47.10
N GLN A 163 -44.01 2.69 -46.78
CA GLN A 163 -44.26 1.55 -47.68
C GLN A 163 -45.76 1.41 -48.03
N CYS A 164 -46.66 1.57 -47.05
CA CYS A 164 -48.10 1.60 -47.28
C CYS A 164 -48.51 2.81 -48.15
N GLY A 165 -47.92 3.98 -47.93
CA GLY A 165 -48.09 5.16 -48.77
C GLY A 165 -47.62 4.94 -50.22
N TRP A 166 -46.47 4.29 -50.40
CA TRP A 166 -45.93 3.94 -51.72
C TRP A 166 -46.80 2.91 -52.44
N ARG A 167 -47.16 1.79 -51.79
CA ARG A 167 -48.08 0.77 -52.34
C ARG A 167 -49.41 1.39 -52.76
N ARG A 168 -49.98 2.29 -51.92
CA ARG A 168 -51.19 3.07 -52.25
C ARG A 168 -50.99 4.01 -53.44
N ARG A 169 -49.82 4.65 -53.58
CA ARG A 169 -49.50 5.50 -54.75
C ARG A 169 -49.41 4.68 -56.04
N VAL A 170 -48.72 3.54 -56.01
CA VAL A 170 -48.61 2.62 -57.15
C VAL A 170 -49.99 2.11 -57.59
N ALA A 171 -50.78 1.56 -56.66
CA ALA A 171 -52.15 1.11 -56.97
C ALA A 171 -53.07 2.23 -57.48
N ARG A 172 -52.90 3.48 -56.99
CA ARG A 172 -53.62 4.65 -57.52
C ARG A 172 -53.12 5.14 -58.88
N LYS A 173 -51.86 4.91 -59.26
CA LYS A 173 -51.37 5.12 -60.62
C LYS A 173 -51.99 4.08 -61.54
N GLU A 174 -51.96 2.81 -61.14
CA GLU A 174 -52.48 1.71 -61.96
C GLU A 174 -53.99 1.84 -62.22
N LEU A 175 -54.77 2.18 -61.20
CA LEU A 175 -56.20 2.48 -61.36
C LEU A 175 -56.47 3.70 -62.26
N ARG A 176 -55.52 4.63 -62.40
CA ARG A 176 -55.64 5.73 -63.39
C ARG A 176 -55.32 5.24 -64.80
N ASN A 177 -54.23 4.47 -64.97
CA ASN A 177 -53.86 3.86 -66.25
C ASN A 177 -55.02 3.03 -66.81
N LEU A 178 -55.55 2.11 -66.01
CA LEU A 178 -56.69 1.25 -66.39
C LEU A 178 -57.97 2.06 -66.70
N LYS A 179 -58.20 3.20 -66.02
CA LYS A 179 -59.32 4.10 -66.33
C LYS A 179 -59.11 4.95 -67.58
N MET A 180 -57.87 5.22 -67.98
CA MET A 180 -57.57 5.84 -69.27
C MET A 180 -57.73 4.82 -70.40
N ALA A 181 -57.12 3.64 -70.27
CA ALA A 181 -57.30 2.54 -71.21
C ALA A 181 -58.78 2.16 -71.40
N ALA A 182 -59.59 2.11 -70.33
CA ALA A 182 -61.03 1.86 -70.43
C ALA A 182 -61.84 3.00 -71.09
N LYS A 183 -61.34 4.25 -71.05
CA LYS A 183 -61.91 5.36 -71.82
C LYS A 183 -61.49 5.30 -73.28
N GLU A 184 -60.24 4.92 -73.55
CA GLU A 184 -59.70 4.75 -74.90
C GLU A 184 -60.38 3.58 -75.61
N THR A 185 -60.59 2.43 -74.97
CA THR A 185 -61.40 1.33 -75.53
C THR A 185 -62.86 1.72 -75.69
N GLY A 186 -63.44 2.49 -74.76
CA GLY A 186 -64.79 3.06 -74.90
C GLY A 186 -64.91 4.01 -76.11
N ALA A 187 -63.91 4.86 -76.33
CA ALA A 187 -63.83 5.76 -77.48
C ALA A 187 -63.60 5.00 -78.79
N LEU A 188 -62.74 3.98 -78.79
CA LEU A 188 -62.55 3.06 -79.93
C LEU A 188 -63.81 2.26 -80.24
N GLN A 189 -64.60 1.86 -79.24
CA GLN A 189 -65.87 1.15 -79.45
C GLN A 189 -66.98 2.10 -79.91
N ALA A 190 -66.97 3.37 -79.49
CA ALA A 190 -67.82 4.41 -80.05
C ALA A 190 -67.44 4.71 -81.53
N ALA A 191 -66.14 4.80 -81.83
CA ALA A 191 -65.65 4.99 -83.20
C ALA A 191 -65.96 3.77 -84.08
N LYS A 192 -65.77 2.55 -83.57
CA LYS A 192 -66.15 1.30 -84.24
C LYS A 192 -67.65 1.25 -84.52
N SER A 193 -68.51 1.57 -83.55
CA SER A 193 -69.96 1.57 -83.78
C SER A 193 -70.46 2.72 -84.68
N LYS A 194 -69.69 3.82 -84.79
CA LYS A 194 -69.92 4.86 -85.82
C LYS A 194 -69.51 4.36 -87.20
N LEU A 195 -68.34 3.74 -87.34
CA LEU A 195 -67.87 3.12 -88.58
C LEU A 195 -68.78 1.97 -89.02
N GLU A 196 -69.31 1.17 -88.10
CA GLU A 196 -70.30 0.12 -88.40
C GLU A 196 -71.57 0.73 -88.98
N LYS A 197 -72.09 1.82 -88.40
CA LYS A 197 -73.24 2.56 -88.97
C LYS A 197 -72.94 3.22 -90.31
N GLU A 198 -71.73 3.76 -90.49
CA GLU A 198 -71.31 4.32 -91.78
C GLU A 198 -71.15 3.22 -92.84
N VAL A 199 -70.70 2.02 -92.48
CA VAL A 199 -70.66 0.84 -93.35
C VAL A 199 -72.06 0.28 -93.62
N GLU A 200 -72.97 0.27 -92.64
CA GLU A 200 -74.39 -0.06 -92.83
C GLU A 200 -75.04 0.94 -93.80
N GLU A 201 -74.83 2.24 -93.63
CA GLU A 201 -75.35 3.27 -94.54
C GLU A 201 -74.72 3.16 -95.94
N LEU A 202 -73.40 2.99 -96.05
CA LEU A 202 -72.71 2.83 -97.33
C LEU A 202 -73.10 1.53 -98.04
N THR A 203 -73.37 0.45 -97.32
CA THR A 203 -73.91 -0.79 -97.92
C THR A 203 -75.37 -0.64 -98.31
N TRP A 204 -76.18 0.13 -97.58
CA TRP A 204 -77.54 0.51 -98.01
C TRP A 204 -77.50 1.37 -99.28
N ARG A 205 -76.65 2.40 -99.32
CA ARG A 205 -76.40 3.23 -100.51
C ARG A 205 -75.92 2.39 -101.68
N LEU A 206 -75.00 1.45 -101.48
CA LEU A 206 -74.52 0.53 -102.52
C LEU A 206 -75.62 -0.45 -103.00
N GLN A 207 -76.50 -0.92 -102.12
CA GLN A 207 -77.66 -1.75 -102.51
C GLN A 207 -78.73 -0.94 -103.24
N LEU A 208 -78.88 0.35 -102.92
CA LEU A 208 -79.76 1.27 -103.62
C LEU A 208 -79.18 1.64 -104.99
N GLU A 209 -77.89 1.94 -105.08
CA GLU A 209 -77.18 2.19 -106.34
C GLU A 209 -77.18 0.95 -107.24
N LYS A 210 -77.02 -0.25 -106.68
CA LYS A 210 -77.17 -1.52 -107.43
C LYS A 210 -78.60 -1.72 -107.94
N ARG A 211 -79.63 -1.35 -107.17
CA ARG A 211 -81.02 -1.33 -107.65
C ARG A 211 -81.18 -0.31 -108.77
N ILE A 212 -80.82 0.95 -108.56
CA ILE A 212 -80.86 2.00 -109.59
C ILE A 212 -80.10 1.59 -110.85
N ARG A 213 -78.95 0.92 -110.76
CA ARG A 213 -78.22 0.38 -111.92
C ARG A 213 -78.95 -0.77 -112.59
N ALA A 214 -79.56 -1.69 -111.85
CA ALA A 214 -80.41 -2.75 -112.41
C ALA A 214 -81.66 -2.16 -113.07
N ASP A 215 -82.28 -1.14 -112.48
CA ASP A 215 -83.41 -0.39 -113.05
C ASP A 215 -82.98 0.36 -114.33
N LEU A 216 -81.77 0.93 -114.36
CA LEU A 216 -81.17 1.56 -115.55
C LEU A 216 -80.79 0.55 -116.64
N GLU A 217 -80.36 -0.64 -116.25
CA GLU A 217 -79.99 -1.74 -117.16
C GLU A 217 -81.24 -2.43 -117.71
N GLU A 218 -82.30 -2.56 -116.91
CA GLU A 218 -83.61 -2.97 -117.37
C GLU A 218 -84.25 -1.90 -118.27
N ALA A 219 -84.19 -0.62 -117.91
CA ALA A 219 -84.63 0.49 -118.75
C ALA A 219 -83.85 0.51 -120.08
N LYS A 220 -82.53 0.28 -120.06
CA LYS A 220 -81.72 0.05 -121.27
C LYS A 220 -82.11 -1.23 -122.00
N SER A 221 -82.61 -2.27 -121.34
CA SER A 221 -83.14 -3.48 -121.98
C SER A 221 -84.50 -3.21 -122.65
N GLN A 222 -85.34 -2.38 -122.05
CA GLN A 222 -86.64 -1.96 -122.57
C GLN A 222 -86.44 -0.98 -123.73
N GLU A 223 -85.46 -0.07 -123.63
CA GLU A 223 -84.99 0.79 -124.71
C GLU A 223 -84.32 -0.03 -125.82
N ASN A 224 -83.51 -1.05 -125.53
CA ASN A 224 -82.99 -1.97 -126.54
C ASN A 224 -84.10 -2.79 -127.20
N LYS A 225 -85.13 -3.23 -126.47
CA LYS A 225 -86.32 -3.88 -127.07
C LYS A 225 -87.09 -2.90 -127.97
N LYS A 226 -87.22 -1.63 -127.56
CA LYS A 226 -87.85 -0.57 -128.35
C LYS A 226 -87.05 -0.23 -129.60
N LEU A 227 -85.72 -0.14 -129.48
CA LEU A 227 -84.77 0.02 -130.58
C LEU A 227 -84.73 -1.22 -131.48
N GLN A 228 -84.90 -2.44 -130.95
CA GLN A 228 -85.01 -3.68 -131.73
C GLN A 228 -86.34 -3.76 -132.50
N LEU A 229 -87.44 -3.31 -131.91
CA LEU A 229 -88.72 -3.15 -132.61
C LEU A 229 -88.61 -2.07 -133.70
N GLN A 230 -87.99 -0.92 -133.41
CA GLN A 230 -87.65 0.08 -134.42
C GLN A 230 -86.66 -0.44 -135.47
N LEU A 231 -85.78 -1.39 -135.13
CA LEU A 231 -84.90 -2.08 -136.07
C LEU A 231 -85.66 -3.11 -136.91
N GLN A 232 -86.73 -3.73 -136.41
CA GLN A 232 -87.62 -4.58 -137.21
C GLN A 232 -88.50 -3.75 -138.15
N GLU A 233 -89.02 -2.62 -137.68
CA GLU A 233 -89.71 -1.59 -138.48
C GLU A 233 -88.78 -1.09 -139.61
N LEU A 234 -87.54 -0.73 -139.27
CA LEU A 234 -86.52 -0.32 -140.23
C LEU A 234 -86.01 -1.48 -141.09
N GLN A 235 -86.01 -2.73 -140.63
CA GLN A 235 -85.65 -3.91 -141.47
C GLN A 235 -86.75 -4.28 -142.46
N LEU A 236 -88.02 -3.93 -142.16
CA LEU A 236 -89.12 -4.00 -143.10
C LEU A 236 -88.96 -2.91 -144.16
N GLN A 237 -88.74 -1.66 -143.74
CA GLN A 237 -88.46 -0.54 -144.65
C GLN A 237 -87.16 -0.74 -145.46
N LEU A 238 -86.15 -1.43 -144.91
CA LEU A 238 -84.89 -1.84 -145.59
C LEU A 238 -85.02 -3.12 -146.43
N LYS A 239 -86.21 -3.74 -146.51
CA LYS A 239 -86.57 -4.61 -147.64
C LYS A 239 -87.14 -3.76 -148.77
N ASP A 240 -88.15 -2.94 -148.47
CA ASP A 240 -88.88 -2.17 -149.47
C ASP A 240 -88.02 -1.08 -150.15
N THR A 241 -86.94 -0.62 -149.52
CA THR A 241 -85.94 0.28 -150.11
C THR A 241 -84.72 -0.43 -150.71
N LYS A 242 -84.55 -1.75 -150.52
CA LYS A 242 -83.36 -2.49 -151.01
C LYS A 242 -83.34 -2.73 -152.51
N ASP A 243 -84.49 -2.68 -153.18
CA ASP A 243 -84.60 -2.87 -154.62
C ASP A 243 -84.39 -1.59 -155.45
N LEU A 244 -84.24 -0.42 -154.81
CA LEU A 244 -84.08 0.87 -155.50
C LEU A 244 -82.71 1.55 -155.38
N LEU A 245 -81.86 1.18 -154.41
CA LEU A 245 -80.51 1.75 -154.24
C LEU A 245 -79.41 0.68 -154.23
N LYS A 246 -79.28 0.00 -155.39
CA LYS A 246 -77.99 -0.51 -155.85
C LYS A 246 -77.25 0.63 -156.58
N ARG A 247 -75.98 0.83 -156.23
CA ARG A 247 -75.13 2.02 -156.51
C ARG A 247 -75.43 3.18 -155.53
N GLU A 248 -74.44 3.83 -154.91
CA GLU A 248 -72.99 3.64 -155.02
C GLU A 248 -72.23 3.99 -153.73
N HIS A 249 -71.00 3.49 -153.65
CA HIS A 249 -69.89 3.65 -152.68
C HIS A 249 -70.08 4.55 -151.44
N GLU A 250 -69.76 4.12 -150.21
CA GLU A 250 -68.47 3.63 -149.71
C GLU A 250 -67.31 4.64 -149.80
N ALA A 251 -66.88 5.20 -148.65
CA ALA A 251 -65.48 5.11 -148.19
C ALA A 251 -65.26 5.80 -146.83
N ALA A 252 -64.19 5.37 -146.15
CA ALA A 252 -63.35 6.19 -145.26
C ALA A 252 -64.02 7.02 -144.14
N LYS A 253 -64.49 6.30 -143.11
CA LYS A 253 -63.95 6.44 -141.74
C LYS A 253 -62.57 7.12 -141.68
N GLU A 254 -62.34 7.96 -140.66
CA GLU A 254 -61.04 8.03 -139.97
C GLU A 254 -61.22 8.47 -138.50
N ALA A 255 -60.21 8.28 -137.64
CA ALA A 255 -60.33 8.57 -136.20
C ALA A 255 -58.99 8.77 -135.45
N SER A 256 -58.99 9.80 -134.57
CA SER A 256 -58.26 9.88 -133.27
C SER A 256 -56.72 9.97 -133.22
N GLU A 257 -56.20 11.06 -132.64
CA GLU A 257 -54.95 11.06 -131.84
C GLU A 257 -54.99 12.02 -130.60
N LYS A 258 -54.46 11.52 -129.47
CA LYS A 258 -53.62 12.15 -128.38
C LYS A 258 -53.98 13.53 -127.76
N ALA A 259 -53.92 13.65 -126.41
CA ALA A 259 -52.78 14.24 -125.64
C ALA A 259 -53.03 14.74 -124.17
N ALA A 260 -52.02 14.50 -123.29
CA ALA A 260 -51.43 15.38 -122.22
C ALA A 260 -52.13 15.86 -120.90
N ALA A 261 -51.26 16.13 -119.88
CA ALA A 261 -51.34 16.94 -118.62
C ALA A 261 -52.26 16.47 -117.43
N VAL A 262 -51.95 16.58 -116.10
CA VAL A 262 -51.16 17.50 -115.20
C VAL A 262 -51.95 18.82 -114.87
N PRO A 263 -51.99 19.43 -113.63
CA PRO A 263 -51.24 19.28 -112.34
C PRO A 263 -52.07 19.38 -110.98
N GLU A 264 -51.35 19.51 -109.83
CA GLU A 264 -51.66 20.37 -108.62
C GLU A 264 -52.83 20.03 -107.63
N ILE A 265 -52.96 20.55 -106.38
CA ILE A 265 -52.30 21.66 -105.62
C ILE A 265 -52.30 21.45 -104.07
N LEU A 266 -51.48 22.22 -103.32
CA LEU A 266 -51.48 22.68 -101.87
C LEU A 266 -52.46 22.05 -100.82
N ALA A 267 -52.18 21.93 -99.51
CA ALA A 267 -51.03 22.23 -98.60
C ALA A 267 -51.24 21.43 -97.25
N ASP A 268 -50.81 21.73 -96.01
CA ASP A 268 -50.13 22.88 -95.35
C ASP A 268 -49.35 22.44 -94.06
N THR A 269 -49.34 23.27 -92.99
CA THR A 269 -48.47 23.22 -91.80
C THR A 269 -49.18 22.80 -90.49
N ALA A 270 -48.41 22.24 -89.53
CA ALA A 270 -48.23 22.79 -88.15
C ALA A 270 -47.81 21.76 -87.06
N GLN A 271 -46.60 21.18 -87.10
CA GLN A 271 -46.09 20.40 -85.94
C GLN A 271 -44.54 20.34 -85.80
N VAL A 272 -43.91 21.46 -85.39
CA VAL A 272 -42.44 21.53 -85.18
C VAL A 272 -42.04 22.06 -83.77
N ASN A 273 -42.91 22.82 -83.09
CA ASN A 273 -42.56 23.56 -81.87
C ASN A 273 -42.64 22.76 -80.55
N GLU A 274 -42.98 21.47 -80.61
CA GLU A 274 -43.21 20.63 -79.41
C GLU A 274 -41.97 19.79 -79.04
N LEU A 275 -41.21 19.32 -80.03
CA LEU A 275 -40.01 18.48 -79.84
C LEU A 275 -38.76 19.26 -79.38
N THR A 276 -38.72 20.57 -79.58
CA THR A 276 -37.64 21.43 -79.08
C THR A 276 -37.71 21.62 -77.56
N ALA A 277 -38.92 21.70 -77.00
CA ALA A 277 -39.15 21.93 -75.57
C ALA A 277 -38.84 20.72 -74.68
N GLU A 278 -38.96 19.49 -75.19
CA GLU A 278 -38.53 18.29 -74.45
C GLU A 278 -37.00 18.13 -74.44
N ASN A 279 -36.32 18.52 -75.52
CA ASN A 279 -34.87 18.46 -75.62
C ASN A 279 -34.18 19.37 -74.57
N GLU A 280 -34.71 20.57 -74.30
CA GLU A 280 -34.16 21.42 -73.23
C GLU A 280 -34.42 20.86 -71.83
N LYS A 281 -35.60 20.29 -71.58
CA LYS A 281 -35.91 19.64 -70.29
C LYS A 281 -34.97 18.47 -70.02
N LEU A 282 -34.71 17.63 -71.02
CA LEU A 282 -33.76 16.52 -70.89
C LEU A 282 -32.33 17.03 -70.64
N LYS A 283 -31.84 18.05 -71.35
CA LYS A 283 -30.55 18.71 -71.07
C LYS A 283 -30.46 19.24 -69.63
N SER A 284 -31.48 19.93 -69.15
CA SER A 284 -31.51 20.46 -67.78
C SER A 284 -31.46 19.36 -66.71
N LEU A 285 -32.08 18.21 -66.99
CA LEU A 285 -32.10 17.08 -66.08
C LEU A 285 -30.74 16.38 -66.04
N VAL A 286 -30.09 16.19 -67.20
CA VAL A 286 -28.75 15.63 -67.34
C VAL A 286 -27.73 16.49 -66.60
N ALA A 287 -27.70 17.81 -66.84
CA ALA A 287 -26.82 18.73 -66.12
C ALA A 287 -27.03 18.66 -64.60
N SER A 288 -28.29 18.53 -64.14
CA SER A 288 -28.60 18.36 -62.73
C SER A 288 -28.16 17.01 -62.13
N PHE A 289 -27.87 15.99 -62.96
CA PHE A 289 -27.29 14.73 -62.52
C PHE A 289 -25.76 14.77 -62.57
N GLU A 290 -25.16 15.42 -63.56
CA GLU A 290 -23.72 15.66 -63.66
C GLU A 290 -23.20 16.49 -62.48
N GLU A 291 -23.91 17.56 -62.11
CA GLU A 291 -23.61 18.37 -60.90
C GLU A 291 -23.65 17.52 -59.61
N LYS A 292 -24.59 16.58 -59.53
CA LYS A 292 -24.72 15.66 -58.38
C LYS A 292 -23.65 14.57 -58.39
N LEU A 293 -23.18 14.16 -59.56
CA LEU A 293 -22.07 13.22 -59.72
C LEU A 293 -20.77 13.87 -59.25
N GLN A 294 -20.43 15.06 -59.75
CA GLN A 294 -19.26 15.83 -59.29
C GLN A 294 -19.32 16.14 -57.79
N ASN A 295 -20.49 16.50 -57.25
CA ASN A 295 -20.68 16.70 -55.81
C ASN A 295 -20.54 15.43 -54.95
N ALA A 296 -20.66 14.25 -55.55
CA ALA A 296 -20.43 12.97 -54.89
C ALA A 296 -18.96 12.54 -55.01
N GLU A 297 -18.36 12.73 -56.19
CA GLU A 297 -16.95 12.47 -56.49
C GLU A 297 -16.02 13.34 -55.62
N GLN A 298 -16.25 14.66 -55.54
CA GLN A 298 -15.48 15.55 -54.67
C GLN A 298 -15.53 15.10 -53.20
N LYS A 299 -16.71 14.72 -52.69
CA LYS A 299 -16.86 14.23 -51.31
C LYS A 299 -16.18 12.88 -51.10
N PHE A 300 -16.16 12.02 -52.12
CA PHE A 300 -15.42 10.77 -52.05
C PHE A 300 -13.90 11.03 -51.98
N GLU A 301 -13.39 11.94 -52.82
CA GLU A 301 -11.99 12.34 -52.85
C GLU A 301 -11.55 13.06 -51.56
N GLU A 302 -12.40 13.91 -50.97
CA GLU A 302 -12.20 14.48 -49.63
C GLU A 302 -12.11 13.38 -48.56
N THR A 303 -12.99 12.37 -48.60
CA THR A 303 -12.95 11.27 -47.62
C THR A 303 -11.74 10.36 -47.78
N GLU A 304 -11.27 10.08 -48.99
CA GLU A 304 -10.05 9.29 -49.21
C GLU A 304 -8.79 10.10 -48.82
N LYS A 305 -8.73 11.42 -49.08
CA LYS A 305 -7.63 12.27 -48.57
C LYS A 305 -7.59 12.28 -47.04
N ALA A 306 -8.73 12.42 -46.37
CA ALA A 306 -8.82 12.33 -44.92
C ALA A 306 -8.43 10.94 -44.38
N ARG A 307 -8.75 9.87 -45.12
CA ARG A 307 -8.36 8.49 -44.82
C ARG A 307 -6.86 8.27 -44.97
N GLU A 308 -6.25 8.77 -46.05
CA GLU A 308 -4.78 8.74 -46.24
C GLU A 308 -4.05 9.46 -45.11
N GLU A 309 -4.52 10.63 -44.68
CA GLU A 309 -3.95 11.33 -43.53
C GLU A 309 -4.01 10.50 -42.24
N LEU A 310 -5.12 9.80 -41.99
CA LEU A 310 -5.25 8.91 -40.83
C LEU A 310 -4.33 7.69 -40.93
N VAL A 311 -4.14 7.13 -42.14
CA VAL A 311 -3.18 6.04 -42.38
C VAL A 311 -1.73 6.52 -42.14
N LYS A 312 -1.35 7.68 -42.68
CA LYS A 312 -0.02 8.29 -42.45
C LYS A 312 0.24 8.52 -40.95
N LYS A 313 -0.74 9.08 -40.23
CA LYS A 313 -0.67 9.27 -38.76
C LYS A 313 -0.61 7.96 -37.97
N ALA A 314 -1.15 6.86 -38.51
CA ALA A 314 -1.01 5.53 -37.91
C ALA A 314 0.38 4.92 -38.16
N THR A 315 0.91 4.98 -39.39
CA THR A 315 2.27 4.50 -39.70
C THR A 315 3.34 5.27 -38.94
N ASP A 316 3.14 6.57 -38.73
CA ASP A 316 4.02 7.44 -37.93
C ASP A 316 3.95 7.16 -36.42
N ALA A 317 2.93 6.44 -35.96
CA ALA A 317 2.83 5.94 -34.59
C ALA A 317 3.47 4.55 -34.46
N GLU A 318 3.26 3.68 -35.45
CA GLU A 318 3.89 2.34 -35.50
C GLU A 318 5.41 2.41 -35.65
N SER A 319 5.94 3.34 -36.44
CA SER A 319 7.39 3.57 -36.55
C SER A 319 8.01 3.94 -35.19
N LYS A 320 7.42 4.91 -34.48
CA LYS A 320 7.83 5.33 -33.13
C LYS A 320 7.70 4.23 -32.09
N ILE A 321 6.67 3.38 -32.18
CA ILE A 321 6.53 2.19 -31.33
C ILE A 321 7.67 1.19 -31.60
N ASN A 322 8.07 1.00 -32.85
CA ASN A 322 9.21 0.15 -33.20
C ASN A 322 10.56 0.74 -32.78
N GLU A 323 10.76 2.06 -32.88
CA GLU A 323 11.94 2.75 -32.32
C GLU A 323 12.03 2.60 -30.78
N LEU A 324 10.91 2.80 -30.07
CA LEU A 324 10.81 2.57 -28.63
C LEU A 324 11.07 1.11 -28.24
N LYS A 325 10.60 0.16 -29.05
CA LYS A 325 10.89 -1.27 -28.87
C LYS A 325 12.38 -1.60 -29.08
N ASN A 326 13.00 -1.07 -30.13
CA ASN A 326 14.41 -1.30 -30.45
C ASN A 326 15.34 -0.65 -29.42
N THR A 327 15.03 0.55 -28.95
CA THR A 327 15.77 1.21 -27.86
C THR A 327 15.59 0.50 -26.53
N MET A 328 14.38 0.02 -26.19
CA MET A 328 14.16 -0.84 -25.03
C MET A 328 15.01 -2.12 -25.11
N GLN A 329 15.04 -2.79 -26.27
CA GLN A 329 15.85 -4.00 -26.45
C GLN A 329 17.35 -3.70 -26.33
N SER A 330 17.86 -2.64 -26.94
CA SER A 330 19.27 -2.22 -26.79
C SER A 330 19.62 -1.85 -25.34
N LEU A 331 18.68 -1.30 -24.56
CA LEU A 331 18.88 -1.06 -23.13
C LEU A 331 18.87 -2.36 -22.32
N GLN A 332 18.09 -3.38 -22.71
CA GLN A 332 18.13 -4.71 -22.09
C GLN A 332 19.46 -5.43 -22.40
N GLU A 333 19.95 -5.36 -23.64
CA GLU A 333 21.24 -5.92 -24.05
C GLU A 333 22.42 -5.23 -23.35
N LYS A 334 22.36 -3.90 -23.16
CA LYS A 334 23.34 -3.16 -22.35
C LYS A 334 23.25 -3.52 -20.86
N LEU A 335 22.05 -3.77 -20.33
CA LEU A 335 21.89 -4.22 -18.95
C LEU A 335 22.56 -5.59 -18.75
N THR A 336 22.25 -6.58 -19.58
CA THR A 336 22.84 -7.92 -19.44
C THR A 336 24.35 -7.94 -19.71
N SER A 337 24.84 -7.08 -20.62
CA SER A 337 26.28 -6.84 -20.83
C SER A 337 26.96 -6.27 -19.58
N THR A 338 26.41 -5.20 -18.99
CA THR A 338 26.99 -4.59 -17.76
C THR A 338 26.83 -5.48 -16.51
N GLU A 339 25.81 -6.34 -16.46
CA GLU A 339 25.67 -7.38 -15.45
C GLU A 339 26.74 -8.48 -15.63
N ALA A 340 27.00 -8.93 -16.86
CA ALA A 340 28.09 -9.87 -17.16
C ALA A 340 29.46 -9.29 -16.82
N GLU A 341 29.74 -8.02 -17.16
CA GLU A 341 30.95 -7.31 -16.77
C GLU A 341 31.09 -7.20 -15.24
N ASN A 342 30.00 -6.90 -14.52
CA ASN A 342 29.99 -6.91 -13.05
C ASN A 342 30.31 -8.30 -12.48
N HIS A 343 29.83 -9.37 -13.12
CA HIS A 343 30.18 -10.74 -12.73
C HIS A 343 31.65 -11.07 -13.01
N VAL A 344 32.21 -10.65 -14.15
CA VAL A 344 33.63 -10.82 -14.49
C VAL A 344 34.53 -10.03 -13.55
N LEU A 345 34.22 -8.75 -13.27
CA LEU A 345 34.96 -7.91 -12.33
C LEU A 345 34.99 -8.51 -10.91
N ARG A 346 33.85 -9.05 -10.43
CA ARG A 346 33.80 -9.79 -9.16
C ARG A 346 34.68 -11.04 -9.20
N GLN A 347 34.66 -11.80 -10.29
CA GLN A 347 35.49 -13.00 -10.45
C GLN A 347 37.00 -12.68 -10.56
N GLN A 348 37.36 -11.53 -11.13
CA GLN A 348 38.72 -11.00 -11.15
C GLN A 348 39.17 -10.53 -9.75
N SER A 349 38.32 -9.81 -9.01
CA SER A 349 38.62 -9.42 -7.61
C SER A 349 38.79 -10.61 -6.65
N MET A 350 38.25 -11.79 -7.01
CA MET A 350 38.44 -13.04 -6.27
C MET A 350 39.73 -13.79 -6.66
N LYS A 351 40.43 -13.38 -7.73
CA LYS A 351 41.74 -13.92 -8.14
C LYS A 351 42.91 -12.99 -7.84
N ALA A 352 42.66 -11.68 -7.73
CA ALA A 352 43.68 -10.67 -7.45
C ALA A 352 43.96 -10.53 -5.93
N ARG A 353 44.65 -11.52 -5.34
CA ARG A 353 45.18 -11.41 -3.96
C ARG A 353 46.52 -12.14 -3.77
N PRO A 354 47.65 -11.44 -3.94
CA PRO A 354 48.90 -11.75 -3.24
C PRO A 354 48.78 -11.38 -1.76
N ASP A 355 49.62 -11.95 -0.90
CA ASP A 355 49.68 -11.65 0.53
C ASP A 355 50.62 -10.48 0.88
N ASN A 356 50.64 -10.14 2.18
CA ASN A 356 51.45 -9.14 2.88
C ASN A 356 51.03 -7.66 2.75
N MET A 357 50.50 -7.14 3.87
CA MET A 357 50.57 -5.74 4.28
C MET A 357 51.85 -5.53 5.13
N PRO A 358 52.45 -4.33 5.13
CA PRO A 358 52.20 -3.44 6.27
C PRO A 358 52.18 -1.92 5.92
N LEU A 359 51.58 -1.13 6.83
CA LEU A 359 51.89 0.28 7.21
C LEU A 359 52.23 1.30 6.07
N LEU A 360 51.61 2.49 6.00
CA LEU A 360 51.77 3.53 7.03
C LEU A 360 50.74 4.69 6.92
N ASN A 361 50.44 5.28 8.07
CA ASN A 361 50.07 6.67 8.41
C ASN A 361 49.68 7.76 7.35
N MET A 362 48.65 8.54 7.74
CA MET A 362 48.51 10.01 7.62
C MET A 362 48.22 10.78 6.30
N HIS A 363 47.18 11.64 6.41
CA HIS A 363 47.15 13.10 6.09
C HIS A 363 46.64 13.68 4.73
N ARG A 364 45.53 14.44 4.90
CA ARG A 364 45.30 15.86 4.49
C ARG A 364 44.94 16.27 3.04
N LYS A 365 44.09 17.31 3.01
CA LYS A 365 43.84 18.34 1.98
C LYS A 365 43.30 17.90 0.61
N SER A 366 42.00 18.16 0.43
CA SER A 366 41.48 18.68 -0.83
C SER A 366 42.11 20.04 -1.19
N ASN A 367 42.22 20.33 -2.48
CA ASN A 367 42.43 21.67 -3.02
C ASN A 367 41.82 21.75 -4.44
N LEU A 368 41.58 22.96 -4.94
CA LEU A 368 40.79 23.22 -6.15
C LEU A 368 41.54 22.91 -7.46
N ALA A 369 40.78 22.59 -8.51
CA ALA A 369 41.12 22.92 -9.89
C ALA A 369 39.83 23.27 -10.66
N ASN A 370 39.83 24.39 -11.39
CA ASN A 370 38.75 24.78 -12.30
C ASN A 370 38.96 24.12 -13.68
N GLY A 371 37.86 23.91 -14.41
CA GLY A 371 37.87 23.48 -15.80
C GLY A 371 36.54 23.79 -16.47
N SER A 372 36.42 25.00 -17.04
CA SER A 372 35.26 25.43 -17.82
C SER A 372 35.66 25.57 -19.29
N LEU A 373 34.76 25.20 -20.20
CA LEU A 373 34.70 25.70 -21.57
C LEU A 373 33.24 25.74 -22.04
N HIS A 374 32.91 26.72 -22.88
CA HIS A 374 31.55 27.13 -23.24
C HIS A 374 31.06 26.55 -24.58
N SER A 375 29.76 26.22 -24.63
CA SER A 375 28.75 26.72 -25.60
C SER A 375 27.37 26.22 -25.11
N ASP A 376 26.33 27.02 -24.88
CA ASP A 376 25.59 27.90 -25.82
C ASP A 376 25.09 27.11 -27.06
N GLU A 377 23.81 27.01 -27.40
CA GLU A 377 22.54 27.49 -26.81
C GLU A 377 21.43 26.38 -27.03
N GLN A 378 20.11 26.48 -26.79
CA GLN A 378 19.15 27.57 -26.55
C GLN A 378 17.98 27.07 -25.64
N THR A 379 16.83 27.75 -25.64
CA THR A 379 15.52 27.31 -25.05
C THR A 379 14.37 27.56 -26.07
N PRO A 380 13.07 27.21 -25.86
CA PRO A 380 12.41 26.56 -24.71
C PRO A 380 11.36 25.45 -25.07
N HIS A 381 10.65 24.97 -24.03
CA HIS A 381 9.31 24.31 -24.03
C HIS A 381 9.12 22.87 -24.59
N GLY A 382 8.77 21.95 -23.67
CA GLY A 382 7.35 21.58 -23.62
C GLY A 382 6.88 20.11 -23.56
N THR A 383 7.33 19.25 -22.63
CA THR A 383 6.46 18.17 -22.07
C THR A 383 6.97 17.62 -20.72
N PRO A 384 6.11 17.13 -19.79
CA PRO A 384 6.54 16.86 -18.40
C PRO A 384 6.40 15.40 -17.94
N MET A 385 7.49 14.73 -17.51
CA MET A 385 7.36 13.58 -16.59
C MET A 385 8.54 13.18 -15.67
N GLU A 386 9.66 13.93 -15.59
CA GLU A 386 10.80 13.54 -14.72
C GLU A 386 10.68 13.95 -13.24
N PHE A 387 9.89 14.99 -12.92
CA PHE A 387 9.76 15.52 -11.55
C PHE A 387 9.30 14.50 -10.49
N GLY A 388 8.72 13.37 -10.90
CA GLY A 388 8.23 12.33 -10.00
C GLY A 388 9.34 11.56 -9.25
N ARG A 389 10.46 11.22 -9.90
CA ARG A 389 11.49 10.35 -9.27
C ARG A 389 12.49 11.14 -8.43
N ARG A 390 12.99 12.28 -8.92
CA ARG A 390 13.90 13.14 -8.15
C ARG A 390 13.24 13.61 -6.86
N SER A 391 12.05 14.20 -6.94
CA SER A 391 11.34 14.69 -5.75
C SER A 391 10.96 13.60 -4.72
N ILE A 392 10.91 12.31 -5.08
CA ILE A 392 10.71 11.22 -4.11
C ILE A 392 12.02 10.84 -3.41
N ILE A 393 13.16 10.86 -4.12
CA ILE A 393 14.49 10.61 -3.54
C ILE A 393 14.92 11.81 -2.68
N GLU A 394 14.68 13.03 -3.16
CA GLU A 394 14.89 14.27 -2.43
C GLU A 394 14.03 14.30 -1.15
N ARG A 395 12.71 14.09 -1.23
CA ARG A 395 11.86 13.95 -0.03
C ARG A 395 12.25 12.79 0.88
N HIS A 396 12.83 11.71 0.36
CA HIS A 396 13.36 10.64 1.21
C HIS A 396 14.62 11.08 1.96
N ASN A 397 15.54 11.76 1.29
CA ASN A 397 16.74 12.33 1.90
C ASN A 397 16.36 13.40 2.94
N GLU A 398 15.48 14.35 2.60
CA GLU A 398 14.90 15.34 3.53
C GLU A 398 14.25 14.66 4.76
N SER A 399 13.54 13.55 4.57
CA SER A 399 12.94 12.79 5.67
C SER A 399 13.98 12.06 6.53
N VAL A 400 15.08 11.60 5.94
CA VAL A 400 16.22 11.01 6.65
C VAL A 400 17.00 12.09 7.39
N ASP A 401 17.16 13.27 6.82
CA ASP A 401 17.83 14.43 7.43
C ASP A 401 16.99 14.99 8.59
N ALA A 402 15.67 15.06 8.44
CA ALA A 402 14.75 15.39 9.52
C ALA A 402 14.78 14.36 10.67
N LEU A 403 14.87 13.05 10.36
CA LEU A 403 15.09 12.01 11.38
C LEU A 403 16.45 12.20 12.07
N ILE A 404 17.50 12.52 11.32
CA ILE A 404 18.86 12.70 11.84
C ILE A 404 18.92 13.91 12.78
N ASN A 405 18.37 15.05 12.40
CA ASN A 405 18.30 16.25 13.25
C ASN A 405 17.48 15.96 14.52
N CYS A 406 16.32 15.31 14.36
CA CYS A 406 15.48 14.85 15.47
C CYS A 406 16.24 13.89 16.43
N VAL A 407 17.16 13.06 15.94
CA VAL A 407 17.96 12.14 16.76
C VAL A 407 19.18 12.81 17.40
N VAL A 408 19.71 13.87 16.78
CA VAL A 408 20.84 14.67 17.32
C VAL A 408 20.38 15.60 18.46
N GLU A 409 19.13 16.07 18.41
CA GLU A 409 18.47 16.71 19.55
C GLU A 409 18.12 15.69 20.65
N ASN A 410 18.35 16.02 21.93
CA ASN A 410 18.06 15.12 23.05
C ASN A 410 16.53 15.03 23.30
N VAL A 411 15.81 14.23 22.50
CA VAL A 411 14.33 14.06 22.53
C VAL A 411 13.79 13.45 23.84
N GLY A 412 14.65 13.11 24.80
CA GLY A 412 14.27 12.59 26.10
C GLY A 412 13.49 11.27 26.07
N PHE A 413 12.57 11.13 27.03
CA PHE A 413 11.80 9.93 27.30
C PHE A 413 10.31 10.25 27.39
N SER A 414 9.46 9.35 26.87
CA SER A 414 8.01 9.44 26.99
C SER A 414 7.51 8.17 27.68
N GLU A 415 6.82 8.30 28.81
CA GLU A 415 6.39 7.17 29.66
C GLU A 415 7.54 6.20 30.04
N GLY A 416 8.76 6.73 30.23
CA GLY A 416 9.96 5.91 30.50
C GLY A 416 10.49 5.14 29.28
N LYS A 417 10.02 5.44 28.07
CA LYS A 417 10.46 4.83 26.81
C LYS A 417 11.38 5.80 26.05
N PRO A 418 12.57 5.37 25.58
CA PRO A 418 13.47 6.22 24.80
C PRO A 418 12.84 6.61 23.46
N VAL A 419 12.62 7.91 23.26
CA VAL A 419 11.87 8.41 22.10
C VAL A 419 12.66 8.23 20.81
N ALA A 420 13.94 8.65 20.79
CA ALA A 420 14.78 8.53 19.60
C ALA A 420 14.92 7.06 19.13
N ALA A 421 15.14 6.11 20.05
CA ALA A 421 15.20 4.68 19.73
C ALA A 421 13.93 4.14 19.04
N ILE A 422 12.75 4.54 19.52
CA ILE A 422 11.46 4.13 18.93
C ILE A 422 11.22 4.81 17.59
N THR A 423 11.56 6.10 17.46
CA THR A 423 11.41 6.87 16.21
C THR A 423 12.33 6.31 15.12
N ILE A 424 13.62 6.07 15.42
CA ILE A 424 14.58 5.41 14.52
C ILE A 424 14.01 4.07 14.03
N TYR A 425 13.57 3.19 14.93
CA TYR A 425 13.01 1.89 14.53
C TYR A 425 11.76 2.03 13.64
N LYS A 426 10.82 2.92 14.00
CA LYS A 426 9.60 3.14 13.21
C LYS A 426 9.91 3.68 11.81
N CYS A 427 10.83 4.62 11.67
CA CYS A 427 11.24 5.18 10.39
C CYS A 427 11.96 4.14 9.51
N LEU A 428 12.94 3.42 10.06
CA LEU A 428 13.64 2.33 9.34
C LEU A 428 12.67 1.23 8.88
N LEU A 429 11.66 0.89 9.68
CA LEU A 429 10.62 -0.07 9.34
C LEU A 429 9.65 0.46 8.27
N HIS A 430 9.22 1.72 8.38
CA HIS A 430 8.33 2.37 7.42
C HIS A 430 8.98 2.49 6.03
N TRP A 431 10.26 2.87 5.97
CA TRP A 431 11.05 2.95 4.75
C TRP A 431 11.61 1.60 4.29
N ARG A 432 11.32 0.50 4.99
CA ARG A 432 11.79 -0.88 4.72
C ARG A 432 13.33 -1.04 4.57
N ILE A 433 14.10 -0.20 5.23
CA ILE A 433 15.56 -0.16 5.07
C ILE A 433 16.22 -1.50 5.48
N PHE A 434 15.60 -2.24 6.40
CA PHE A 434 16.00 -3.61 6.79
C PHE A 434 15.90 -4.65 5.65
N GLU A 435 15.05 -4.43 4.65
CA GLU A 435 14.83 -5.31 3.48
C GLU A 435 15.75 -4.94 2.29
N THR A 436 16.63 -3.94 2.43
CA THR A 436 17.36 -3.30 1.31
C THR A 436 18.83 -3.75 1.20
N ASP A 437 19.33 -4.00 -0.02
CA ASP A 437 20.70 -4.50 -0.26
C ASP A 437 21.81 -3.45 -0.09
N LYS A 438 21.48 -2.16 -0.24
CA LYS A 438 22.38 -1.02 -0.07
C LYS A 438 21.64 0.13 0.62
N THR A 439 22.24 0.72 1.64
CA THR A 439 21.73 1.92 2.32
C THR A 439 22.87 2.62 3.04
N ASN A 440 22.87 3.95 3.05
CA ASN A 440 23.79 4.78 3.82
C ASN A 440 23.18 5.24 5.17
N VAL A 441 21.89 4.95 5.42
CA VAL A 441 21.17 5.43 6.61
C VAL A 441 21.72 4.78 7.88
N PHE A 442 22.14 3.51 7.80
CA PHE A 442 22.81 2.83 8.91
C PHE A 442 24.17 3.47 9.24
N ASP A 443 24.99 3.81 8.24
CA ASP A 443 26.29 4.44 8.45
C ASP A 443 26.14 5.86 9.04
N ARG A 444 25.16 6.64 8.57
CA ARG A 444 24.84 7.97 9.14
C ARG A 444 24.35 7.87 10.59
N LEU A 445 23.52 6.88 10.92
CA LEU A 445 23.12 6.62 12.31
C LEU A 445 24.31 6.22 13.19
N ILE A 446 25.22 5.37 12.68
CA ILE A 446 26.46 4.99 13.37
C ILE A 446 27.38 6.20 13.56
N GLN A 447 27.46 7.12 12.60
CA GLN A 447 28.23 8.35 12.72
C GLN A 447 27.68 9.27 13.83
N ILE A 448 26.36 9.38 13.96
CA ILE A 448 25.70 10.13 15.04
C ILE A 448 26.00 9.48 16.39
N PHE A 449 25.76 8.17 16.51
CA PHE A 449 26.12 7.40 17.71
C PHE A 449 27.60 7.59 18.08
N GLY A 450 28.52 7.43 17.11
CA GLY A 450 29.96 7.64 17.31
C GLY A 450 30.35 9.08 17.69
N SER A 451 29.61 10.09 17.24
CA SER A 451 29.82 11.49 17.67
C SER A 451 29.44 11.71 19.13
N ALA A 452 28.43 11.00 19.65
CA ALA A 452 28.08 11.04 21.07
C ALA A 452 29.20 10.47 21.96
N MET A 453 29.90 9.41 21.50
CA MET A 453 31.08 8.84 22.19
C MET A 453 32.31 9.77 22.24
N GLN A 454 32.27 10.95 21.61
CA GLN A 454 33.33 11.96 21.73
C GLN A 454 33.16 12.85 22.98
N LYS A 455 31.94 12.96 23.54
CA LYS A 455 31.67 13.71 24.78
C LYS A 455 31.89 12.85 26.03
N GLN A 456 33.12 12.38 26.23
CA GLN A 456 33.41 11.30 27.19
C GLN A 456 33.19 11.67 28.66
N ASP A 457 33.29 12.95 29.06
CA ASP A 457 33.19 13.35 30.47
C ASP A 457 31.75 13.59 30.98
N ASN A 458 30.70 13.52 30.15
CA ASN A 458 29.31 13.69 30.60
C ASN A 458 28.57 12.35 30.79
N ASN A 459 28.54 11.85 32.02
CA ASN A 459 27.83 10.63 32.38
C ASN A 459 26.31 10.67 32.05
N ALA A 460 25.67 11.84 32.01
CA ALA A 460 24.25 11.97 31.66
C ALA A 460 23.99 11.80 30.16
N ASP A 461 24.79 12.42 29.29
CA ASP A 461 24.73 12.17 27.84
C ASP A 461 25.03 10.69 27.55
N LEU A 462 26.09 10.13 28.14
CA LEU A 462 26.43 8.71 27.98
C LEU A 462 25.28 7.78 28.43
N ALA A 463 24.59 8.09 29.53
CA ALA A 463 23.42 7.34 30.00
C ALA A 463 22.23 7.45 29.04
N TYR A 464 21.93 8.65 28.51
CA TYR A 464 20.89 8.84 27.49
C TYR A 464 21.16 8.00 26.24
N TRP A 465 22.39 8.07 25.71
CA TRP A 465 22.78 7.32 24.51
C TRP A 465 22.85 5.81 24.76
N LEU A 466 23.24 5.36 25.96
CA LEU A 466 23.20 3.94 26.35
C LEU A 466 21.74 3.42 26.40
N SER A 467 20.82 4.20 26.96
CA SER A 467 19.40 3.86 27.03
C SER A 467 18.76 3.71 25.65
N ASN A 468 19.01 4.68 24.77
CA ASN A 468 18.49 4.67 23.40
C ASN A 468 19.09 3.54 22.57
N SER A 469 20.42 3.39 22.55
CA SER A 469 21.10 2.37 21.75
C SER A 469 20.81 0.94 22.20
N SER A 470 20.80 0.68 23.52
CA SER A 470 20.44 -0.65 24.05
C SER A 470 18.97 -1.00 23.80
N SER A 471 18.06 -0.04 23.88
CA SER A 471 16.64 -0.26 23.57
C SER A 471 16.42 -0.53 22.08
N LEU A 472 17.06 0.24 21.20
CA LEU A 472 17.05 -0.02 19.75
C LEU A 472 17.62 -1.41 19.43
N LEU A 473 18.74 -1.79 20.06
CA LEU A 473 19.36 -3.10 19.89
C LEU A 473 18.42 -4.25 20.32
N ILE A 474 17.71 -4.12 21.45
CA ILE A 474 16.74 -5.12 21.91
C ILE A 474 15.52 -5.22 20.98
N ILE A 475 15.08 -4.10 20.38
CA ILE A 475 14.01 -4.12 19.37
C ILE A 475 14.49 -4.85 18.10
N LEU A 476 15.69 -4.53 17.61
CA LEU A 476 16.31 -5.20 16.43
C LEU A 476 16.56 -6.69 16.67
N GLN A 477 16.94 -7.09 17.90
CA GLN A 477 17.08 -8.49 18.28
C GLN A 477 15.75 -9.27 18.20
N LYS A 478 14.60 -8.60 18.35
CA LYS A 478 13.26 -9.20 18.24
C LYS A 478 12.69 -9.14 16.82
N SER A 479 13.00 -8.11 16.04
CA SER A 479 12.40 -7.90 14.71
C SER A 479 13.14 -8.61 13.57
N LEU A 480 14.48 -8.71 13.65
CA LEU A 480 15.31 -9.27 12.57
C LEU A 480 15.43 -10.79 12.69
N LYS A 481 14.86 -11.52 11.72
CA LYS A 481 14.99 -12.99 11.63
C LYS A 481 16.39 -13.40 11.16
N PRO A 482 16.96 -14.50 11.70
CA PRO A 482 18.06 -15.22 11.03
C PRO A 482 17.55 -15.84 9.72
N PRO A 483 18.33 -15.76 8.62
CA PRO A 483 18.00 -16.44 7.37
C PRO A 483 17.92 -17.96 7.58
N GLY A 484 16.97 -18.63 6.91
CA GLY A 484 16.77 -20.08 6.97
C GLY A 484 15.72 -20.59 7.98
N SER A 485 15.01 -19.71 8.70
CA SER A 485 13.98 -20.12 9.68
C SER A 485 12.57 -20.28 9.07
N SER A 486 12.30 -21.44 8.46
CA SER A 486 10.96 -21.82 8.00
C SER A 486 10.00 -22.19 9.15
N VAL A 487 8.70 -22.23 8.88
CA VAL A 487 7.65 -22.30 9.91
C VAL A 487 7.09 -23.72 10.04
N THR A 488 7.19 -24.31 11.24
CA THR A 488 6.10 -25.02 11.97
C THR A 488 6.61 -25.74 13.23
N THR A 489 6.51 -25.11 14.41
CA THR A 489 6.37 -25.80 15.72
C THR A 489 6.13 -24.79 16.86
N PRO A 490 5.43 -25.16 17.95
CA PRO A 490 5.36 -24.34 19.16
C PRO A 490 6.73 -24.27 19.88
N MET A 491 6.96 -23.19 20.65
CA MET A 491 8.26 -22.91 21.26
C MET A 491 8.82 -24.06 22.14
N LYS A 492 9.94 -24.65 21.73
CA LYS A 492 10.97 -25.08 22.68
C LYS A 492 11.84 -23.87 23.07
N ARG A 493 12.42 -23.92 24.28
CA ARG A 493 13.24 -22.81 24.83
C ARG A 493 14.50 -22.59 23.96
N PRO A 494 14.94 -21.35 23.70
CA PRO A 494 16.22 -21.09 23.04
C PRO A 494 17.38 -21.67 23.82
N GLN A 495 18.32 -22.34 23.14
CA GLN A 495 19.63 -22.64 23.71
C GLN A 495 20.45 -21.35 23.85
N THR A 496 21.28 -21.30 24.89
CA THR A 496 22.09 -20.11 25.24
C THR A 496 23.26 -19.94 24.27
N GLN A 497 23.21 -18.91 23.42
CA GLN A 497 24.41 -18.39 22.77
C GLN A 497 25.29 -17.68 23.82
N THR A 498 26.59 -17.88 23.73
CA THR A 498 27.58 -17.56 24.77
C THR A 498 28.14 -16.12 24.72
N SER A 499 27.35 -15.16 24.23
CA SER A 499 27.75 -13.75 24.17
C SER A 499 27.75 -13.06 25.54
N PHE A 500 28.53 -11.97 25.66
CA PHE A 500 28.72 -11.23 26.91
C PHE A 500 27.39 -10.67 27.48
N LEU A 501 26.54 -10.12 26.61
CA LEU A 501 25.17 -9.70 26.94
C LEU A 501 24.31 -10.84 27.53
N GLY A 502 24.53 -12.10 27.14
CA GLY A 502 23.87 -13.27 27.72
C GLY A 502 24.24 -13.49 29.20
N ARG A 503 25.49 -13.17 29.59
CA ARG A 503 25.94 -13.20 31.00
C ARG A 503 25.44 -11.99 31.81
N MET A 504 25.20 -10.84 31.18
CA MET A 504 24.66 -9.63 31.84
C MET A 504 23.19 -9.75 32.31
N GLY A 505 22.56 -10.93 32.14
CA GLY A 505 21.33 -11.26 32.84
C GLY A 505 20.09 -10.52 32.34
N PHE A 506 20.11 -10.02 31.10
CA PHE A 506 18.97 -9.42 30.39
C PHE A 506 17.85 -10.46 30.10
N ARG A 507 17.24 -11.02 31.15
CA ARG A 507 15.92 -11.64 31.04
C ARG A 507 14.95 -10.54 30.63
N ALA A 508 14.51 -10.57 29.37
CA ALA A 508 13.53 -9.63 28.83
C ALA A 508 12.24 -9.69 29.66
N SER A 509 12.06 -8.72 30.54
CA SER A 509 10.96 -8.62 31.50
C SER A 509 10.75 -7.14 31.79
N SER A 510 9.54 -6.64 31.51
CA SER A 510 9.18 -5.21 31.60
C SER A 510 9.75 -4.26 30.52
N ILE A 511 9.89 -4.71 29.27
CA ILE A 511 9.73 -3.77 28.14
C ILE A 511 8.24 -3.72 27.80
N THR A 512 7.56 -2.68 28.30
CA THR A 512 6.15 -2.34 28.01
C THR A 512 6.03 -1.33 26.85
N VAL A 513 6.94 -1.43 25.87
CA VAL A 513 6.64 -0.98 24.51
C VAL A 513 5.64 -1.98 23.95
N ASP A 514 4.50 -1.48 23.48
CA ASP A 514 3.35 -2.30 23.07
C ASP A 514 3.76 -3.36 22.03
N MET A 515 3.70 -4.63 22.43
CA MET A 515 4.44 -5.73 21.79
C MET A 515 3.75 -6.25 20.52
N ASP A 516 2.46 -5.95 20.31
CA ASP A 516 1.64 -6.46 19.20
C ASP A 516 1.96 -5.81 17.83
N LEU A 517 2.91 -4.84 17.78
CA LEU A 517 3.29 -4.14 16.55
C LEU A 517 4.72 -4.44 16.04
N VAL A 518 5.47 -5.36 16.68
CA VAL A 518 6.83 -5.72 16.23
C VAL A 518 6.76 -6.68 15.04
N ARG A 519 6.74 -6.11 13.83
CA ARG A 519 6.79 -6.86 12.57
C ARG A 519 8.13 -7.62 12.46
N GLN A 520 8.05 -8.93 12.25
CA GLN A 520 9.22 -9.74 11.88
C GLN A 520 9.62 -9.42 10.43
N VAL A 521 10.91 -9.16 10.22
CA VAL A 521 11.48 -8.78 8.91
C VAL A 521 12.66 -9.71 8.60
N GLU A 522 12.77 -10.11 7.33
CA GLU A 522 13.93 -10.81 6.80
C GLU A 522 15.06 -9.81 6.55
N ALA A 523 16.11 -9.89 7.37
CA ALA A 523 17.14 -8.87 7.45
C ALA A 523 18.25 -9.09 6.42
N LYS A 524 18.46 -8.13 5.53
CA LYS A 524 19.61 -8.14 4.61
C LYS A 524 20.91 -7.78 5.32
N TYR A 525 22.05 -8.10 4.69
CA TYR A 525 23.39 -7.95 5.27
C TYR A 525 23.67 -6.58 5.93
N PRO A 526 23.30 -5.41 5.34
CA PRO A 526 23.51 -4.11 5.99
C PRO A 526 22.80 -3.98 7.35
N ALA A 527 21.62 -4.57 7.51
CA ALA A 527 20.87 -4.54 8.78
C ALA A 527 21.48 -5.45 9.85
N LEU A 528 22.11 -6.56 9.44
CA LEU A 528 22.86 -7.45 10.33
C LEU A 528 24.18 -6.80 10.77
N LEU A 529 24.87 -6.11 9.85
CA LEU A 529 26.09 -5.35 10.15
C LEU A 529 25.79 -4.18 11.10
N PHE A 530 24.73 -3.40 10.84
CA PHE A 530 24.26 -2.33 11.72
C PHE A 530 23.95 -2.85 13.14
N LYS A 531 23.30 -4.01 13.27
CA LYS A 531 23.05 -4.66 14.57
C LYS A 531 24.35 -5.05 15.29
N GLN A 532 25.37 -5.50 14.57
CA GLN A 532 26.69 -5.83 15.14
C GLN A 532 27.43 -4.57 15.58
N GLN A 533 27.45 -3.52 14.76
CA GLN A 533 28.06 -2.22 15.07
C GLN A 533 27.37 -1.56 16.27
N LEU A 534 26.03 -1.59 16.35
CA LEU A 534 25.25 -1.12 17.49
C LEU A 534 25.51 -1.95 18.77
N THR A 535 25.85 -3.24 18.64
CA THR A 535 26.24 -4.07 19.80
C THR A 535 27.58 -3.59 20.36
N ALA A 536 28.60 -3.40 19.51
CA ALA A 536 29.90 -2.87 19.91
C ALA A 536 29.78 -1.45 20.49
N PHE A 537 28.88 -0.63 19.96
CA PHE A 537 28.58 0.72 20.48
C PHE A 537 28.02 0.69 21.91
N VAL A 538 27.05 -0.18 22.19
CA VAL A 538 26.48 -0.37 23.54
C VAL A 538 27.54 -0.86 24.53
N GLU A 539 28.41 -1.79 24.12
CA GLU A 539 29.52 -2.28 24.94
C GLU A 539 30.58 -1.19 25.19
N GLY A 540 30.86 -0.33 24.20
CA GLY A 540 31.73 0.83 24.31
C GLY A 540 31.21 1.90 25.29
N LEU A 541 29.93 2.30 25.18
CA LEU A 541 29.30 3.24 26.11
C LEU A 541 29.28 2.71 27.56
N TYR A 542 28.97 1.43 27.75
CA TYR A 542 29.02 0.81 29.07
C TYR A 542 30.45 0.78 29.64
N GLY A 543 31.45 0.56 28.79
CA GLY A 543 32.87 0.71 29.15
C GLY A 543 33.21 2.13 29.63
N MET A 544 32.84 3.15 28.85
CA MET A 544 33.08 4.56 29.19
C MET A 544 32.45 4.96 30.53
N ILE A 545 31.17 4.69 30.76
CA ILE A 545 30.51 5.01 32.04
C ILE A 545 31.18 4.28 33.20
N ARG A 546 31.50 2.98 33.05
CA ARG A 546 32.23 2.21 34.08
C ARG A 546 33.59 2.83 34.40
N ASP A 547 34.32 3.26 33.39
CA ASP A 547 35.69 3.74 33.55
C ASP A 547 35.73 5.21 34.04
N ASN A 548 34.73 6.02 33.73
CA ASN A 548 34.47 7.32 34.38
C ASN A 548 34.17 7.14 35.88
N VAL A 549 33.20 6.28 36.22
CA VAL A 549 32.86 5.97 37.62
C VAL A 549 34.08 5.40 38.36
N LYS A 550 34.90 4.58 37.69
CA LYS A 550 36.18 4.11 38.25
C LYS A 550 37.16 5.26 38.48
N LYS A 551 37.31 6.21 37.55
CA LYS A 551 38.17 7.40 37.65
C LYS A 551 37.74 8.31 38.82
N GLU A 552 36.44 8.61 38.91
CA GLU A 552 35.83 9.36 40.01
C GLU A 552 36.09 8.68 41.37
N ILE A 553 35.66 7.42 41.54
CA ILE A 553 35.80 6.69 42.80
C ILE A 553 37.28 6.49 43.17
N SER A 554 38.16 6.19 42.20
CA SER A 554 39.59 6.03 42.44
C SER A 554 40.26 7.34 42.88
N SER A 555 39.77 8.50 42.44
CA SER A 555 40.27 9.80 42.92
C SER A 555 39.93 10.02 44.40
N VAL A 556 38.68 9.73 44.82
CA VAL A 556 38.25 9.87 46.22
C VAL A 556 38.93 8.81 47.11
N ILE A 557 39.05 7.56 46.64
CA ILE A 557 39.81 6.51 47.35
C ILE A 557 41.29 6.88 47.47
N SER A 558 41.91 7.50 46.45
CA SER A 558 43.29 7.97 46.56
C SER A 558 43.47 9.05 47.63
N LEU A 559 42.50 9.97 47.77
CA LEU A 559 42.49 10.95 48.85
C LEU A 559 42.34 10.27 50.22
N VAL A 560 41.45 9.28 50.35
CA VAL A 560 41.28 8.48 51.58
C VAL A 560 42.54 7.68 51.95
N ILE A 561 43.30 7.19 50.98
CA ILE A 561 44.56 6.45 51.19
C ILE A 561 45.75 7.39 51.47
N GLN A 562 45.69 8.66 51.05
CA GLN A 562 46.73 9.67 51.31
C GLN A 562 46.51 10.43 52.63
N ALA A 563 45.26 10.63 53.07
CA ALA A 563 44.94 11.30 54.34
C ALA A 563 45.71 10.76 55.58
N PRO A 564 45.93 9.43 55.75
CA PRO A 564 46.71 8.89 56.87
C PRO A 564 48.20 9.23 56.85
N ARG A 565 48.77 9.67 55.72
CA ARG A 565 50.19 10.02 55.59
C ARG A 565 50.50 11.47 55.93
N ASN A 566 49.52 12.37 55.74
CA ASN A 566 49.69 13.80 56.01
C ASN A 566 49.18 14.22 57.40
N ALA A 567 48.33 13.42 58.03
CA ALA A 567 47.82 13.66 59.37
C ALA A 567 48.88 13.37 60.45
N LYS A 568 49.66 14.39 60.85
CA LYS A 568 50.37 14.37 62.14
C LYS A 568 49.34 14.19 63.26
N ALA A 569 49.68 13.36 64.25
CA ALA A 569 48.76 12.92 65.29
C ALA A 569 48.15 14.10 66.08
N GLY A 570 46.81 14.09 66.24
CA GLY A 570 46.10 15.02 67.12
C GLY A 570 44.66 15.34 66.71
N LEU A 571 44.36 15.40 65.41
CA LEU A 571 43.03 15.79 64.92
C LEU A 571 42.26 14.60 64.34
N ILE A 572 40.99 14.46 64.74
CA ILE A 572 40.07 13.47 64.18
C ILE A 572 39.75 13.90 62.74
N THR A 573 40.38 13.24 61.76
CA THR A 573 40.11 13.49 60.34
C THR A 573 38.78 12.88 59.94
N ASP A 574 37.95 13.67 59.25
CA ASP A 574 36.58 13.31 58.90
C ASP A 574 36.52 12.26 57.78
N GLN A 575 36.75 10.99 58.14
CA GLN A 575 36.53 9.86 57.23
C GLN A 575 35.04 9.69 56.85
N GLY A 576 34.12 10.24 57.65
CA GLY A 576 32.69 10.23 57.34
C GLY A 576 32.37 11.00 56.06
N SER A 577 32.92 12.22 55.92
CA SER A 577 32.81 13.07 54.73
C SER A 577 33.24 12.36 53.43
N TYR A 578 34.38 11.64 53.44
CA TYR A 578 34.83 10.93 52.23
C TYR A 578 33.90 9.76 51.86
N TRP A 579 33.42 8.97 52.83
CA TRP A 579 32.45 7.91 52.56
C TRP A 579 31.09 8.47 52.10
N GLN A 580 30.62 9.58 52.70
CA GLN A 580 29.45 10.31 52.22
C GLN A 580 29.65 10.84 50.80
N THR A 581 30.85 11.29 50.44
CA THR A 581 31.21 11.74 49.09
C THR A 581 31.15 10.59 48.08
N ILE A 582 31.67 9.40 48.40
CA ILE A 582 31.56 8.21 47.54
C ILE A 582 30.09 7.78 47.39
N VAL A 583 29.34 7.72 48.49
CA VAL A 583 27.90 7.40 48.47
C VAL A 583 27.12 8.43 47.65
N LYS A 584 27.49 9.71 47.72
CA LYS A 584 26.89 10.76 46.88
C LYS A 584 27.16 10.52 45.40
N HIS A 585 28.42 10.36 44.96
CA HIS A 585 28.71 10.12 43.52
C HIS A 585 27.99 8.86 42.99
N LEU A 586 27.88 7.81 43.81
CA LEU A 586 27.12 6.61 43.46
C LEU A 586 25.60 6.85 43.39
N ASN A 587 25.05 7.70 44.26
CA ASN A 587 23.63 8.10 44.22
C ASN A 587 23.33 9.03 43.05
N ASP A 588 24.16 10.05 42.81
CA ASP A 588 24.04 10.99 41.69
C ASP A 588 24.08 10.23 40.34
N LEU A 589 25.02 9.27 40.19
CA LEU A 589 25.06 8.34 39.05
C LEU A 589 23.80 7.45 38.97
N LEU A 590 23.34 6.93 40.10
CA LEU A 590 22.16 6.07 40.17
C LEU A 590 20.86 6.83 39.86
N GLU A 591 20.80 8.13 40.14
CA GLU A 591 19.71 9.05 39.80
C GLU A 591 19.73 9.34 38.29
N ILE A 592 20.88 9.74 37.73
CA ILE A 592 21.10 9.87 36.28
C ILE A 592 20.69 8.58 35.53
N LEU A 593 21.03 7.41 36.07
CA LEU A 593 20.65 6.10 35.51
C LEU A 593 19.20 5.68 35.82
N GLN A 594 18.50 6.30 36.75
CA GLN A 594 17.06 6.07 36.94
C GLN A 594 16.22 6.96 36.03
N GLU A 595 16.60 8.23 35.87
CA GLU A 595 15.98 9.17 34.94
C GLU A 595 16.13 8.72 33.49
N ASN A 596 17.34 8.30 33.10
CA ASN A 596 17.64 7.91 31.72
C ASN A 596 17.45 6.40 31.43
N CYS A 597 17.60 5.51 32.42
CA CYS A 597 17.73 4.06 32.19
C CYS A 597 16.74 3.19 33.00
N PHE A 598 15.43 3.50 32.91
CA PHE A 598 14.33 2.74 33.55
C PHE A 598 14.36 1.21 33.33
N LEU A 599 14.99 0.74 32.25
CA LEU A 599 15.13 -0.69 31.90
C LEU A 599 16.34 -1.41 32.54
N LEU A 600 17.30 -0.70 33.15
CA LEU A 600 18.64 -1.23 33.44
C LEU A 600 18.99 -1.36 34.94
N GLY A 601 18.26 -0.69 35.83
CA GLY A 601 18.57 -0.63 37.28
C GLY A 601 18.70 -2.00 37.99
N ARG A 602 18.05 -3.06 37.48
CA ARG A 602 18.15 -4.43 38.04
C ARG A 602 19.35 -5.26 37.56
N SER A 603 20.15 -4.76 36.62
CA SER A 603 21.41 -5.39 36.20
C SER A 603 22.61 -4.65 36.77
N LEU A 604 22.65 -3.31 36.71
CA LEU A 604 23.70 -2.50 37.32
C LEU A 604 23.83 -2.75 38.84
N HIS A 605 22.73 -2.83 39.57
CA HIS A 605 22.76 -3.12 41.02
C HIS A 605 23.34 -4.52 41.34
N ARG A 606 23.32 -5.47 40.41
CA ARG A 606 24.00 -6.78 40.57
C ARG A 606 25.46 -6.75 40.12
N PHE A 607 25.79 -5.95 39.10
CA PHE A 607 27.17 -5.87 38.62
C PHE A 607 28.05 -4.96 39.49
N SER A 608 27.53 -3.86 40.01
CA SER A 608 28.20 -3.03 41.03
C SER A 608 28.54 -3.86 42.27
N HIS A 609 27.57 -4.62 42.78
CA HIS A 609 27.76 -5.51 43.93
C HIS A 609 28.74 -6.67 43.64
N SER A 610 28.89 -7.10 42.38
CA SER A 610 29.91 -8.10 41.98
C SER A 610 31.28 -7.49 41.69
N SER A 611 31.37 -6.19 41.42
CA SER A 611 32.62 -5.49 41.12
C SER A 611 33.29 -5.02 42.41
N MET A 612 32.50 -4.45 43.34
CA MET A 612 32.89 -4.08 44.70
C MET A 612 33.07 -5.27 45.66
N LEU A 613 33.01 -6.51 45.15
CA LEU A 613 33.41 -7.73 45.87
C LEU A 613 34.64 -8.40 45.24
N ASN A 614 35.15 -7.87 44.13
CA ASN A 614 36.32 -8.37 43.39
C ASN A 614 37.45 -7.33 43.30
N SER A 615 37.40 -6.30 44.15
CA SER A 615 38.41 -5.24 44.33
C SER A 615 38.32 -4.74 45.77
#